data_AF-A0A7V8TVZ0-F1
#
_entry.id   AF-A0A7V8TVZ0-F1
#
_cell.length_a   1.000
_cell.length_b   1.000
_cell.length_c   1.000
_cell.angle_alpha   90.00
_cell.angle_beta   90.00
_cell.angle_gamma   90.00
#
_symmetry.space_group_name_H-M   'P 1'
#
loop_
_entity.id
_entity.type
_entity.pdbx_description
1 polymer ?
#
loop_
_entity_poly.entity_id
_entity_poly.type
_entity_poly.pdbx_seq_one_letter_code
_entity_poly.pdbx_strand_id
1 'polypeptide(L)'
;GKLFNINSEKLLNICGAVECIHSYSLIHDDLPCMDNDKIRRGKPSTHIKYGESTAVLAGNSLLTLAFEMIADKKYLIDSNLKIELIKGLAFCSGHVGIAGGQELDLSFEKKKINFNKIIDMQKKKTGKLFNFCCLSAGIIAKKNNKIKKELSVIGEEIGLLFQLADDFIDISSSAKLAGKPTKKDKKKGKSTLISLIGYKRAYSFANKLKKNILKKLSKHGKKADDLTNTVEFILGRKF
;
A
#
# COMPACT_ATOMS: atom_id res chain seq x y z
N GLY A 1 -5.04 14.81 -5.55
CA GLY A 1 -5.31 15.84 -6.59
C GLY A 1 -6.38 16.81 -6.18
N LYS A 2 -7.66 16.38 -6.21
CA LYS A 2 -8.83 17.25 -5.95
C LYS A 2 -8.77 18.06 -4.65
N LEU A 3 -8.24 17.49 -3.57
CA LEU A 3 -8.04 18.17 -2.29
C LEU A 3 -7.39 19.56 -2.41
N PHE A 4 -6.48 19.73 -3.38
CA PHE A 4 -5.74 20.96 -3.61
C PHE A 4 -5.94 21.54 -5.02
N ASN A 5 -7.00 21.12 -5.72
CA ASN A 5 -7.31 21.58 -7.09
C ASN A 5 -6.13 21.39 -8.08
N ILE A 6 -5.36 20.31 -7.93
CA ILE A 6 -4.26 19.97 -8.85
C ILE A 6 -4.85 19.39 -10.15
N ASN A 7 -4.43 19.89 -11.32
CA ASN A 7 -4.73 19.27 -12.61
C ASN A 7 -4.24 17.80 -12.61
N SER A 8 -5.12 16.86 -12.92
CA SER A 8 -4.85 15.42 -12.95
C SER A 8 -3.68 15.03 -13.85
N GLU A 9 -3.44 15.76 -14.94
CA GLU A 9 -2.31 15.51 -15.85
C GLU A 9 -0.97 15.61 -15.13
N LYS A 10 -0.84 16.55 -14.18
CA LYS A 10 0.37 16.70 -13.35
C LYS A 10 0.57 15.54 -12.38
N LEU A 11 -0.38 14.63 -12.24
CA LEU A 11 -0.29 13.49 -11.33
C LEU A 11 -0.03 12.18 -12.06
N LEU A 12 -0.15 12.12 -13.39
CA LEU A 12 -0.07 10.87 -14.16
C LEU A 12 1.26 10.15 -13.97
N ASN A 13 2.38 10.86 -14.03
CA ASN A 13 3.71 10.28 -13.79
C ASN A 13 3.85 9.71 -12.37
N ILE A 14 3.30 10.41 -11.36
CA ILE A 14 3.32 9.93 -9.98
C ILE A 14 2.42 8.70 -9.82
N CYS A 15 1.21 8.73 -10.38
CA CYS A 15 0.28 7.60 -10.34
C CYS A 15 0.88 6.36 -11.01
N GLY A 16 1.47 6.52 -12.19
CA GLY A 16 2.16 5.44 -12.88
C GLY A 16 3.36 4.90 -12.11
N ALA A 17 4.15 5.79 -11.50
CA ALA A 17 5.27 5.38 -10.64
C ALA A 17 4.79 4.56 -9.43
N VAL A 18 3.74 5.01 -8.75
CA VAL A 18 3.13 4.28 -7.62
C VAL A 18 2.63 2.91 -8.06
N GLU A 19 1.95 2.80 -9.19
CA GLU A 19 1.46 1.51 -9.70
C GLU A 19 2.59 0.59 -10.16
N CYS A 20 3.72 1.13 -10.62
CA CYS A 20 4.94 0.36 -10.87
C CYS A 20 5.51 -0.19 -9.55
N ILE A 21 5.59 0.64 -8.50
CA ILE A 21 6.01 0.22 -7.16
C ILE A 21 5.10 -0.88 -6.60
N HIS A 22 3.79 -0.68 -6.68
CA HIS A 22 2.81 -1.66 -6.24
C HIS A 22 2.92 -2.96 -7.04
N SER A 23 3.06 -2.87 -8.36
CA SER A 23 3.10 -4.05 -9.22
C SER A 23 4.39 -4.84 -9.03
N TYR A 24 5.56 -4.21 -8.88
CA TYR A 24 6.78 -4.98 -8.59
C TYR A 24 6.67 -5.72 -7.27
N SER A 25 6.10 -5.07 -6.24
CA SER A 25 6.07 -5.67 -4.91
C SER A 25 5.23 -6.93 -4.92
N LEU A 26 4.11 -6.94 -5.66
CA LEU A 26 3.30 -8.14 -5.86
C LEU A 26 4.01 -9.23 -6.69
N ILE A 27 4.74 -8.85 -7.74
CA ILE A 27 5.49 -9.82 -8.57
C ILE A 27 6.53 -10.55 -7.72
N HIS A 28 7.28 -9.82 -6.89
CA HIS A 28 8.29 -10.41 -6.01
C HIS A 28 7.65 -11.16 -4.83
N ASP A 29 6.58 -10.63 -4.23
CA ASP A 29 5.81 -11.31 -3.18
C ASP A 29 5.33 -12.69 -3.64
N ASP A 30 4.94 -12.84 -4.91
CA ASP A 30 4.48 -14.12 -5.46
C ASP A 30 5.57 -15.18 -5.68
N LEU A 31 6.87 -14.84 -5.65
CA LEU A 31 7.97 -15.77 -5.97
C LEU A 31 8.03 -17.00 -5.04
N PRO A 32 8.62 -18.13 -5.48
CA PRO A 32 8.74 -19.34 -4.66
C PRO A 32 9.46 -19.16 -3.32
N CYS A 33 10.44 -18.27 -3.25
CA CYS A 33 11.16 -17.94 -2.02
C CYS A 33 10.41 -16.98 -1.08
N MET A 34 9.25 -16.48 -1.52
CA MET A 34 8.40 -15.53 -0.80
C MET A 34 7.05 -16.22 -0.50
N ASP A 35 5.94 -15.73 -1.07
CA ASP A 35 4.62 -16.34 -0.85
C ASP A 35 4.34 -17.56 -1.74
N ASN A 36 5.14 -17.83 -2.78
CA ASN A 36 4.97 -18.96 -3.70
C ASN A 36 3.53 -19.08 -4.27
N ASP A 37 2.98 -17.94 -4.66
CA ASP A 37 1.59 -17.81 -5.05
C ASP A 37 1.41 -17.99 -6.55
N LYS A 38 0.61 -18.99 -6.95
CA LYS A 38 0.44 -19.35 -8.36
C LYS A 38 -0.52 -18.45 -9.15
N ILE A 39 -1.38 -17.70 -8.47
CA ILE A 39 -2.46 -16.91 -9.06
C ILE A 39 -2.48 -15.51 -8.44
N ARG A 40 -2.52 -14.48 -9.29
CA ARG A 40 -2.64 -13.07 -8.91
C ARG A 40 -3.62 -12.37 -9.86
N ARG A 41 -4.55 -11.60 -9.30
CA ARG A 41 -5.58 -10.86 -10.08
C ARG A 41 -6.33 -11.75 -11.07
N GLY A 42 -6.67 -12.97 -10.65
CA GLY A 42 -7.40 -13.96 -11.47
C GLY A 42 -6.61 -14.57 -12.64
N LYS A 43 -5.30 -14.34 -12.74
CA LYS A 43 -4.41 -14.89 -13.78
C LYS A 43 -3.22 -15.62 -13.14
N PRO A 44 -2.49 -16.48 -13.87
CA PRO A 44 -1.23 -17.03 -13.39
C PRO A 44 -0.29 -15.91 -12.95
N SER A 45 0.38 -16.07 -11.81
CA SER A 45 1.40 -15.12 -11.36
C SER A 45 2.58 -15.07 -12.34
N THR A 46 3.36 -13.99 -12.28
CA THR A 46 4.41 -13.73 -13.27
C THR A 46 5.43 -14.86 -13.36
N HIS A 47 5.83 -15.46 -12.23
CA HIS A 47 6.79 -16.56 -12.22
C HIS A 47 6.20 -17.86 -12.78
N ILE A 48 4.90 -18.09 -12.62
CA ILE A 48 4.22 -19.24 -13.22
C ILE A 48 4.12 -19.08 -14.73
N LYS A 49 3.81 -17.87 -15.21
CA LYS A 49 3.60 -17.64 -16.64
C LYS A 49 4.91 -17.53 -17.43
N TYR A 50 5.93 -16.92 -16.85
CA TYR A 50 7.15 -16.53 -17.57
C TYR A 50 8.45 -17.03 -16.92
N GLY A 51 8.38 -17.77 -15.82
CA GLY A 51 9.56 -18.24 -15.09
C GLY A 51 10.08 -17.25 -14.05
N GLU A 52 10.87 -17.76 -13.11
CA GLU A 52 11.38 -17.00 -11.95
C GLU A 52 12.33 -15.87 -12.35
N SER A 53 13.27 -16.13 -13.27
CA SER A 53 14.23 -15.12 -13.72
C SER A 53 13.54 -13.91 -14.36
N THR A 54 12.53 -14.15 -15.22
CA THR A 54 11.73 -13.08 -15.81
C THR A 54 10.91 -12.34 -14.76
N ALA A 55 10.35 -13.02 -13.76
CA ALA A 55 9.62 -12.35 -12.69
C ALA A 55 10.52 -11.44 -11.85
N VAL A 56 11.73 -11.90 -11.49
CA VAL A 56 12.72 -11.09 -10.77
C VAL A 56 13.09 -9.85 -11.58
N LEU A 57 13.46 -10.03 -12.85
CA LEU A 57 13.88 -8.94 -13.72
C LEU A 57 12.73 -7.95 -13.99
N ALA A 58 11.51 -8.44 -14.23
CA ALA A 58 10.34 -7.57 -14.41
C ALA A 58 10.04 -6.72 -13.17
N GLY A 59 10.15 -7.30 -11.97
CA GLY A 59 10.01 -6.55 -10.73
C GLY A 59 11.08 -5.47 -10.58
N ASN A 60 12.36 -5.81 -10.85
CA ASN A 60 13.45 -4.84 -10.82
C ASN A 60 13.23 -3.71 -11.83
N SER A 61 12.82 -4.03 -13.05
CA SER A 61 12.52 -3.05 -14.09
C SER A 61 11.37 -2.12 -13.70
N LEU A 62 10.30 -2.63 -13.10
CA LEU A 62 9.19 -1.79 -12.63
C LEU A 62 9.60 -0.88 -11.48
N LEU A 63 10.42 -1.38 -10.54
CA LEU A 63 11.00 -0.55 -9.49
C LEU A 63 11.83 0.60 -10.08
N THR A 64 12.70 0.32 -11.05
CA THR A 64 13.53 1.33 -11.73
C THR A 64 12.69 2.32 -12.54
N LEU A 65 11.72 1.82 -13.30
CA LEU A 65 10.82 2.61 -14.13
C LEU A 65 10.04 3.62 -13.29
N ALA A 66 9.64 3.26 -12.07
CA ALA A 66 8.93 4.18 -11.18
C ALA A 66 9.73 5.48 -10.91
N PHE A 67 11.05 5.38 -10.72
CA PHE A 67 11.91 6.54 -10.54
C PHE A 67 12.15 7.29 -11.85
N GLU A 68 12.32 6.56 -12.96
CA GLU A 68 12.46 7.15 -14.29
C GLU A 68 11.25 8.02 -14.64
N MET A 69 10.03 7.54 -14.37
CA MET A 69 8.79 8.30 -14.64
C MET A 69 8.74 9.64 -13.89
N ILE A 70 9.28 9.72 -12.67
CA ILE A 70 9.33 10.98 -11.90
C ILE A 70 10.49 11.86 -12.36
N ALA A 71 11.62 11.27 -12.74
CA ALA A 71 12.81 11.97 -13.20
C ALA A 71 12.68 12.52 -14.63
N ASP A 72 11.79 11.95 -15.46
CA ASP A 72 11.64 12.29 -16.89
C ASP A 72 11.59 13.80 -17.12
N LYS A 73 12.43 14.29 -18.05
CA LYS A 73 12.46 15.70 -18.46
C LYS A 73 11.12 16.20 -19.02
N LYS A 74 10.33 15.31 -19.63
CA LYS A 74 8.98 15.61 -20.15
C LYS A 74 7.94 15.75 -19.05
N TYR A 75 8.23 15.31 -17.83
CA TYR A 75 7.37 15.58 -16.69
C TYR A 75 7.61 17.02 -16.20
N LEU A 76 6.78 17.96 -16.68
CA LEU A 76 6.97 19.41 -16.51
C LEU A 76 6.55 19.90 -15.11
N ILE A 77 7.27 19.48 -14.08
CA ILE A 77 7.20 20.03 -12.73
C ILE A 77 8.57 20.54 -12.28
N ASP A 78 8.58 21.39 -11.26
CA ASP A 78 9.78 21.94 -10.64
C ASP A 78 10.74 20.84 -10.18
N SER A 79 12.04 21.00 -10.50
CA SER A 79 13.07 20.00 -10.21
C SER A 79 13.22 19.70 -8.71
N ASN A 80 13.01 20.67 -7.82
CA ASN A 80 13.05 20.43 -6.38
C ASN A 80 11.88 19.53 -5.94
N LEU A 81 10.71 19.67 -6.57
CA LEU A 81 9.58 18.78 -6.33
C LEU A 81 9.88 17.35 -6.83
N LYS A 82 10.56 17.18 -7.97
CA LYS A 82 11.00 15.85 -8.44
C LYS A 82 11.94 15.19 -7.42
N ILE A 83 12.91 15.93 -6.91
CA ILE A 83 13.85 15.43 -5.89
C ILE A 83 13.09 15.01 -4.63
N GLU A 84 12.13 15.83 -4.17
CA GLU A 84 11.32 15.51 -2.99
C GLU A 84 10.46 14.24 -3.21
N LEU A 85 9.86 14.10 -4.40
CA LEU A 85 9.07 12.93 -4.79
C LEU A 85 9.94 11.66 -4.90
N ILE A 86 11.09 11.74 -5.56
CA ILE A 86 12.03 10.61 -5.68
C ILE A 86 12.50 10.15 -4.29
N LYS A 87 12.86 11.09 -3.42
CA LYS A 87 13.25 10.79 -2.04
C LYS A 87 12.12 10.14 -1.25
N GLY A 88 10.89 10.65 -1.40
CA GLY A 88 9.70 10.07 -0.80
C GLY A 88 9.40 8.65 -1.28
N LEU A 89 9.52 8.41 -2.59
CA LEU A 89 9.29 7.11 -3.21
C LEU A 89 10.37 6.09 -2.83
N ALA A 90 11.63 6.52 -2.75
CA ALA A 90 12.74 5.68 -2.32
C ALA A 90 12.57 5.27 -0.84
N PHE A 91 12.20 6.23 0.02
CA PHE A 91 11.91 5.95 1.42
C PHE A 91 10.75 4.98 1.59
N CYS A 92 9.65 5.16 0.84
CA CYS A 92 8.51 4.27 0.98
C CYS A 92 8.77 2.86 0.43
N SER A 93 9.60 2.72 -0.60
CA SER A 93 9.83 1.42 -1.27
C SER A 93 10.94 0.59 -0.62
N GLY A 94 11.94 1.26 -0.03
CA GLY A 94 13.14 0.63 0.50
C GLY A 94 13.01 0.00 1.89
N HIS A 95 14.15 -0.18 2.56
CA HIS A 95 14.31 -0.91 3.83
C HIS A 95 13.53 -0.35 5.02
N VAL A 96 13.18 0.94 5.01
CA VAL A 96 12.32 1.57 6.04
C VAL A 96 10.83 1.53 5.69
N GLY A 97 10.49 1.06 4.49
CA GLY A 97 9.12 0.93 3.99
C GLY A 97 8.80 -0.46 3.49
N ILE A 98 8.32 -0.60 2.25
CA ILE A 98 7.75 -1.84 1.71
C ILE A 98 8.71 -3.01 1.89
N ALA A 99 9.97 -2.89 1.47
CA ALA A 99 10.94 -3.98 1.60
C ALA A 99 11.20 -4.37 3.06
N GLY A 100 11.31 -3.41 3.97
CA GLY A 100 11.46 -3.69 5.40
C GLY A 100 10.21 -4.31 6.02
N GLY A 101 9.03 -3.89 5.58
CA GLY A 101 7.76 -4.50 5.98
C GLY A 101 7.63 -5.93 5.49
N GLN A 102 8.09 -6.21 4.27
CA GLN A 102 8.11 -7.56 3.71
C GLN A 102 9.05 -8.48 4.49
N GLU A 103 10.25 -8.02 4.82
CA GLU A 103 11.19 -8.76 5.66
C GLU A 103 10.59 -9.07 7.04
N LEU A 104 9.93 -8.08 7.65
CA LEU A 104 9.22 -8.31 8.91
C LEU A 104 8.12 -9.37 8.77
N ASP A 105 7.29 -9.30 7.72
CA ASP A 105 6.21 -10.28 7.46
C ASP A 105 6.76 -11.71 7.41
N LEU A 106 7.81 -11.93 6.62
CA LEU A 106 8.49 -13.24 6.51
C LEU A 106 9.10 -13.66 7.84
N SER A 107 9.82 -12.77 8.53
CA SER A 107 10.47 -13.06 9.80
C SER A 107 9.49 -13.40 10.92
N PHE A 108 8.22 -12.98 10.79
CA PHE A 108 7.16 -13.17 11.77
C PHE A 108 6.38 -14.48 11.58
N GLU A 109 6.58 -15.18 10.46
CA GLU A 109 5.95 -16.47 10.21
C GLU A 109 6.26 -17.46 11.34
N LYS A 110 5.23 -18.18 11.79
CA LYS A 110 5.30 -19.20 12.84
C LYS A 110 5.78 -18.70 14.21
N LYS A 111 5.82 -17.38 14.42
CA LYS A 111 6.18 -16.76 15.71
C LYS A 111 4.96 -16.11 16.37
N LYS A 112 4.99 -15.96 17.69
CA LYS A 112 4.03 -15.13 18.41
C LYS A 112 4.53 -13.69 18.45
N ILE A 113 3.90 -12.82 17.67
CA ILE A 113 4.28 -11.41 17.59
C ILE A 113 3.26 -10.55 18.33
N ASN A 114 3.75 -9.55 19.06
CA ASN A 114 2.87 -8.64 19.79
C ASN A 114 2.14 -7.68 18.85
N PHE A 115 1.07 -7.08 19.37
CA PHE A 115 0.21 -6.16 18.63
C PHE A 115 0.98 -5.04 17.93
N ASN A 116 1.86 -4.35 18.66
CA ASN A 116 2.57 -3.18 18.13
C ASN A 116 3.51 -3.54 16.97
N LYS A 117 4.17 -4.68 17.04
CA LYS A 117 5.05 -5.17 15.96
C LYS A 117 4.26 -5.56 14.71
N ILE A 118 3.09 -6.18 14.85
CA ILE A 118 2.20 -6.48 13.71
C ILE A 118 1.75 -5.17 13.05
N ILE A 119 1.32 -4.17 13.84
CA ILE A 119 0.91 -2.87 13.30
C ILE A 119 2.07 -2.16 12.59
N ASP A 120 3.29 -2.18 13.15
CA ASP A 120 4.47 -1.59 12.51
C ASP A 120 4.79 -2.28 11.17
N MET A 121 4.74 -3.62 11.13
CA MET A 121 4.92 -4.39 9.90
C MET A 121 3.86 -4.00 8.85
N GLN A 122 2.57 -4.00 9.19
CA GLN A 122 1.50 -3.64 8.25
C GLN A 122 1.62 -2.20 7.73
N LYS A 123 2.02 -1.26 8.61
CA LYS A 123 2.31 0.12 8.23
C LYS A 123 3.48 0.21 7.25
N LYS A 124 4.51 -0.62 7.40
CA LYS A 124 5.67 -0.66 6.50
C LYS A 124 5.32 -1.32 5.16
N LYS A 125 4.80 -2.56 5.20
CA LYS A 125 4.50 -3.40 4.03
C LYS A 125 3.46 -2.75 3.11
N THR A 126 2.42 -2.16 3.71
CA THR A 126 1.27 -1.62 2.95
C THR A 126 1.11 -0.11 3.16
N GLY A 127 1.17 0.36 4.41
CA GLY A 127 0.92 1.76 4.76
C GLY A 127 1.83 2.79 4.09
N LYS A 128 3.11 2.48 3.85
CA LYS A 128 4.08 3.44 3.30
C LYS A 128 3.80 3.86 1.87
N LEU A 129 3.22 3.00 1.04
CA LEU A 129 2.86 3.39 -0.32
C LEU A 129 1.67 4.36 -0.31
N PHE A 130 0.64 4.08 0.48
CA PHE A 130 -0.49 5.00 0.67
C PHE A 130 -0.06 6.34 1.29
N ASN A 131 0.89 6.31 2.24
CA ASN A 131 1.54 7.52 2.76
C ASN A 131 2.12 8.37 1.62
N PHE A 132 2.89 7.76 0.72
CA PHE A 132 3.48 8.45 -0.43
C PHE A 132 2.40 9.02 -1.37
N CYS A 133 1.32 8.28 -1.63
CA CYS A 133 0.19 8.77 -2.44
C CYS A 133 -0.41 10.07 -1.89
N CYS A 134 -0.64 10.15 -0.58
CA CYS A 134 -1.16 11.37 0.05
C CYS A 134 -0.11 12.48 0.14
N LEU A 135 1.14 12.14 0.49
CA LEU A 135 2.26 13.08 0.58
C LEU A 135 2.54 13.77 -0.74
N SER A 136 2.60 13.01 -1.84
CA SER A 136 2.91 13.52 -3.18
C SER A 136 1.93 14.61 -3.63
N ALA A 137 0.65 14.51 -3.27
CA ALA A 137 -0.33 15.58 -3.52
C ALA A 137 0.02 16.87 -2.75
N GLY A 138 0.51 16.76 -1.51
CA GLY A 138 0.99 17.90 -0.74
C GLY A 138 2.27 18.53 -1.30
N ILE A 139 3.17 17.70 -1.84
CA ILE A 139 4.39 18.14 -2.53
C ILE A 139 4.03 18.93 -3.79
N ILE A 140 3.20 18.37 -4.68
CA ILE A 140 2.80 19.04 -5.93
C ILE A 140 2.03 20.33 -5.66
N ALA A 141 1.21 20.37 -4.61
CA ALA A 141 0.51 21.57 -4.18
C ALA A 141 1.40 22.58 -3.41
N LYS A 142 2.72 22.33 -3.31
CA LYS A 142 3.71 23.15 -2.60
C LYS A 142 3.27 23.52 -1.17
N LYS A 143 2.65 22.58 -0.46
CA LYS A 143 2.17 22.82 0.91
C LYS A 143 3.32 22.83 1.90
N ASN A 144 3.13 23.48 3.04
CA ASN A 144 4.11 23.50 4.12
C ASN A 144 4.29 22.10 4.76
N ASN A 145 5.36 21.94 5.53
CA ASN A 145 5.72 20.66 6.16
C ASN A 145 4.65 20.12 7.12
N LYS A 146 3.87 21.01 7.75
CA LYS A 146 2.77 20.61 8.63
C LYS A 146 1.69 19.86 7.84
N ILE A 147 1.21 20.44 6.73
CA ILE A 147 0.18 19.81 5.88
C ILE A 147 0.72 18.53 5.23
N LYS A 148 1.97 18.54 4.73
CA LYS A 148 2.61 17.35 4.17
C LYS A 148 2.64 16.20 5.19
N LYS A 149 3.03 16.47 6.44
CA LYS A 149 3.05 15.49 7.53
C LYS A 149 1.65 14.97 7.87
N GLU A 150 0.65 15.85 7.91
CA GLU A 150 -0.75 15.46 8.14
C GLU A 150 -1.24 14.50 7.05
N LEU A 151 -0.98 14.80 5.78
CA LEU A 151 -1.33 13.92 4.65
C LEU A 151 -0.60 12.58 4.70
N SER A 152 0.69 12.58 5.03
CA SER A 152 1.47 11.36 5.23
C SER A 152 0.84 10.46 6.29
N VAL A 153 0.44 11.02 7.44
CA VAL A 153 -0.20 10.24 8.51
C VAL A 153 -1.55 9.70 8.06
N ILE A 154 -2.36 10.51 7.37
CA ILE A 154 -3.64 10.06 6.81
C ILE A 154 -3.43 8.88 5.84
N GLY A 155 -2.48 9.00 4.91
CA GLY A 155 -2.19 7.95 3.95
C GLY A 155 -1.71 6.65 4.62
N GLU A 156 -0.83 6.74 5.62
CA GLU A 156 -0.37 5.56 6.36
C GLU A 156 -1.52 4.85 7.09
N GLU A 157 -2.44 5.61 7.70
CA GLU A 157 -3.63 5.05 8.35
C GLU A 157 -4.61 4.42 7.36
N ILE A 158 -4.80 5.02 6.18
CA ILE A 158 -5.59 4.43 5.10
C ILE A 158 -5.00 3.09 4.66
N GLY A 159 -3.67 3.02 4.47
CA GLY A 159 -3.02 1.77 4.10
C GLY A 159 -3.08 0.70 5.20
N LEU A 160 -3.01 1.10 6.48
CA LEU A 160 -3.28 0.16 7.58
C LEU A 160 -4.72 -0.35 7.56
N LEU A 161 -5.70 0.52 7.35
CA LEU A 161 -7.10 0.13 7.20
C LEU A 161 -7.29 -0.84 6.02
N PHE A 162 -6.60 -0.58 4.90
CA PHE A 162 -6.62 -1.43 3.71
C PHE A 162 -6.10 -2.84 4.01
N GLN A 163 -4.99 -2.94 4.73
CA GLN A 163 -4.42 -4.24 5.13
C GLN A 163 -5.35 -5.00 6.07
N LEU A 164 -5.97 -4.33 7.05
CA LEU A 164 -6.94 -4.96 7.93
C LEU A 164 -8.15 -5.50 7.16
N ALA A 165 -8.62 -4.74 6.15
CA ALA A 165 -9.69 -5.20 5.27
C ALA A 165 -9.27 -6.44 4.46
N ASP A 166 -8.05 -6.47 3.93
CA ASP A 166 -7.50 -7.67 3.26
C ASP A 166 -7.48 -8.89 4.19
N ASP A 167 -7.04 -8.73 5.44
CA ASP A 167 -7.02 -9.83 6.42
C ASP A 167 -8.44 -10.35 6.71
N PHE A 168 -9.46 -9.48 6.77
CA PHE A 168 -10.87 -9.90 6.93
C PHE A 168 -11.39 -10.66 5.71
N ILE A 169 -11.01 -10.23 4.50
CA ILE A 169 -11.39 -10.88 3.25
C ILE A 169 -10.73 -12.27 3.16
N ASP A 170 -9.46 -12.43 3.54
CA ASP A 170 -8.76 -13.73 3.51
C ASP A 170 -9.46 -14.80 4.37
N ILE A 171 -10.12 -14.38 5.46
CA ILE A 171 -10.86 -15.29 6.35
C ILE A 171 -12.28 -15.57 5.85
N SER A 172 -12.96 -14.56 5.31
CA SER A 172 -14.41 -14.61 5.05
C SER A 172 -14.80 -15.00 3.62
N SER A 173 -13.92 -14.82 2.63
CA SER A 173 -14.28 -14.92 1.21
C SER A 173 -13.84 -16.22 0.54
N SER A 174 -14.53 -16.57 -0.55
CA SER A 174 -14.11 -17.66 -1.45
C SER A 174 -12.99 -17.17 -2.38
N ALA A 175 -12.04 -18.05 -2.73
CA ALA A 175 -10.88 -17.72 -3.58
C ALA A 175 -11.24 -17.07 -4.93
N LYS A 176 -12.45 -17.33 -5.46
CA LYS A 176 -12.94 -16.77 -6.72
C LYS A 176 -13.29 -15.28 -6.61
N LEU A 177 -13.77 -14.82 -5.45
CA LEU A 177 -14.13 -13.41 -5.21
C LEU A 177 -12.90 -12.57 -4.86
N ALA A 178 -11.95 -13.11 -4.09
CA ALA A 178 -10.74 -12.40 -3.67
C ALA A 178 -9.67 -12.28 -4.78
N GLY A 179 -9.83 -12.96 -5.92
CA GLY A 179 -8.86 -12.96 -7.02
C GLY A 179 -7.48 -13.57 -6.69
N LYS A 180 -7.35 -14.17 -5.49
CA LYS A 180 -6.21 -14.91 -4.94
C LYS A 180 -6.73 -16.05 -4.03
N PRO A 181 -5.98 -17.14 -3.80
CA PRO A 181 -6.42 -18.17 -2.86
C PRO A 181 -6.54 -17.64 -1.42
N THR A 182 -7.64 -18.00 -0.73
CA THR A 182 -7.98 -17.54 0.63
C THR A 182 -7.57 -18.54 1.72
N LYS A 183 -7.62 -18.14 3.00
CA LYS A 183 -7.17 -18.92 4.18
C LYS A 183 -5.67 -19.26 4.16
N LYS A 184 -4.86 -18.45 3.49
CA LYS A 184 -3.42 -18.69 3.36
C LYS A 184 -2.67 -18.35 4.63
N ASP A 185 -3.08 -17.29 5.31
CA ASP A 185 -2.38 -16.79 6.48
C ASP A 185 -2.31 -17.87 7.56
N LYS A 186 -3.40 -18.64 7.73
CA LYS A 186 -3.44 -19.78 8.63
C LYS A 186 -2.52 -20.93 8.20
N LYS A 187 -2.40 -21.19 6.88
CA LYS A 187 -1.54 -22.27 6.34
C LYS A 187 -0.05 -21.95 6.46
N LYS A 188 0.32 -20.68 6.27
CA LYS A 188 1.70 -20.19 6.40
C LYS A 188 2.10 -19.86 7.83
N GLY A 189 1.12 -19.75 8.73
CA GLY A 189 1.36 -19.33 10.11
C GLY A 189 1.72 -17.85 10.19
N LYS A 190 1.15 -17.01 9.31
CA LYS A 190 1.36 -15.55 9.36
C LYS A 190 0.73 -14.98 10.63
N SER A 191 1.46 -14.07 11.27
CA SER A 191 0.99 -13.34 12.45
C SER A 191 0.06 -12.20 12.05
N THR A 192 -1.21 -12.49 11.80
CA THR A 192 -2.21 -11.45 11.51
C THR A 192 -2.81 -10.88 12.78
N LEU A 193 -3.35 -9.66 12.71
CA LEU A 193 -4.03 -9.08 13.86
C LEU A 193 -5.22 -9.94 14.31
N ILE A 194 -5.92 -10.57 13.37
CA ILE A 194 -7.07 -11.44 13.65
C ILE A 194 -6.64 -12.67 14.43
N SER A 195 -5.49 -13.29 14.09
CA SER A 195 -4.95 -14.43 14.84
C SER A 195 -4.54 -14.06 16.26
N LEU A 196 -4.11 -12.81 16.50
CA LEU A 196 -3.63 -12.36 17.80
C LEU A 196 -4.78 -11.99 18.76
N ILE A 197 -5.75 -11.18 18.31
CA ILE A 197 -6.78 -10.59 19.18
C ILE A 197 -8.21 -11.03 18.85
N GLY A 198 -8.39 -11.86 17.83
CA GLY A 198 -9.68 -12.35 17.38
C GLY A 198 -10.46 -11.36 16.51
N TYR A 199 -11.34 -11.90 15.67
CA TYR A 199 -12.07 -11.15 14.63
C TYR A 199 -12.83 -9.94 15.19
N LYS A 200 -13.63 -10.12 16.26
CA LYS A 200 -14.45 -9.04 16.84
C LYS A 200 -13.61 -7.85 17.29
N ARG A 201 -12.48 -8.09 17.96
CA ARG A 201 -11.60 -7.01 18.45
C ARG A 201 -10.84 -6.35 17.30
N ALA A 202 -10.34 -7.13 16.34
CA ALA A 202 -9.70 -6.60 15.14
C ALA A 202 -10.66 -5.72 14.31
N TYR A 203 -11.92 -6.16 14.13
CA TYR A 203 -12.93 -5.40 13.39
C TYR A 203 -13.32 -4.11 14.13
N SER A 204 -13.46 -4.16 15.46
CA SER A 204 -13.68 -2.94 16.27
C SER A 204 -12.52 -1.95 16.14
N PHE A 205 -11.27 -2.45 16.17
CA PHE A 205 -10.07 -1.64 15.92
C PHE A 205 -10.10 -0.98 14.54
N ALA A 206 -10.40 -1.74 13.48
CA ALA A 206 -10.51 -1.22 12.12
C ALA A 206 -11.60 -0.13 12.00
N ASN A 207 -12.76 -0.32 12.64
CA ASN A 207 -13.81 0.70 12.67
C ASN A 207 -13.39 1.97 13.41
N LYS A 208 -12.67 1.85 14.53
CA LYS A 208 -12.12 3.01 15.25
C LYS A 208 -11.09 3.75 14.39
N LEU A 209 -10.23 3.03 13.69
CA LEU A 209 -9.27 3.59 12.74
C LEU A 209 -9.98 4.34 11.60
N LYS A 210 -10.98 3.73 10.97
CA LYS A 210 -11.83 4.35 9.96
C LYS A 210 -12.43 5.67 10.45
N LYS A 211 -13.09 5.67 11.62
CA LYS A 211 -13.67 6.89 12.21
C LYS A 211 -12.63 7.99 12.44
N ASN A 212 -11.43 7.63 12.88
CA ASN A 212 -10.34 8.59 13.08
C ASN A 212 -9.86 9.20 11.75
N ILE A 213 -9.73 8.41 10.69
CA ILE A 213 -9.36 8.90 9.36
C ILE A 213 -10.43 9.88 8.85
N LEU A 214 -11.70 9.49 8.91
CA LEU A 214 -12.83 10.32 8.47
C LEU A 214 -12.89 11.66 9.22
N LYS A 215 -12.63 11.65 10.54
CA LYS A 215 -12.55 12.88 11.34
C LYS A 215 -11.39 13.79 10.93
N LYS A 216 -10.27 13.24 10.43
CA LYS A 216 -9.17 14.04 9.89
C LYS A 216 -9.54 14.63 8.53
N LEU A 217 -10.22 13.85 7.69
CA LEU A 217 -10.64 14.26 6.35
C LEU A 217 -11.73 15.35 6.38
N SER A 218 -12.63 15.33 7.36
CA SER A 218 -13.71 16.32 7.47
C SER A 218 -13.20 17.77 7.54
N LYS A 219 -11.98 18.00 8.03
CA LYS A 219 -11.32 19.31 8.05
C LYS A 219 -11.11 19.92 6.66
N HIS A 220 -11.14 19.11 5.61
CA HIS A 220 -10.96 19.55 4.23
C HIS A 220 -12.29 19.74 3.48
N GLY A 221 -13.43 19.52 4.16
CA GLY A 221 -14.77 19.68 3.59
C GLY A 221 -14.99 18.84 2.31
N LYS A 222 -15.84 19.35 1.41
CA LYS A 222 -16.23 18.68 0.15
C LYS A 222 -15.05 18.29 -0.75
N LYS A 223 -13.89 18.94 -0.61
CA LYS A 223 -12.69 18.60 -1.41
C LYS A 223 -12.09 17.23 -1.05
N ALA A 224 -12.47 16.65 0.08
CA ALA A 224 -12.05 15.33 0.51
C ALA A 224 -13.05 14.21 0.18
N ASP A 225 -14.19 14.50 -0.47
CA ASP A 225 -15.27 13.53 -0.69
C ASP A 225 -14.79 12.24 -1.37
N ASP A 226 -13.95 12.32 -2.41
CA ASP A 226 -13.36 11.14 -3.06
C ASP A 226 -12.56 10.26 -2.07
N LEU A 227 -11.76 10.89 -1.19
CA LEU A 227 -10.93 10.19 -0.21
C LEU A 227 -11.80 9.61 0.91
N THR A 228 -12.82 10.36 1.34
CA THR A 228 -13.84 9.91 2.29
C THR A 228 -14.55 8.67 1.74
N ASN A 229 -15.02 8.70 0.50
CA ASN A 229 -15.68 7.57 -0.17
C ASN A 229 -14.74 6.36 -0.31
N THR A 230 -13.46 6.60 -0.60
CA THR A 230 -12.43 5.55 -0.62
C THR A 230 -12.30 4.87 0.75
N VAL A 231 -12.22 5.66 1.83
CA VAL A 231 -12.12 5.14 3.21
C VAL A 231 -13.39 4.39 3.63
N GLU A 232 -14.56 4.88 3.23
CA GLU A 232 -15.84 4.19 3.43
C GLU A 232 -15.86 2.83 2.73
N PHE A 233 -15.39 2.79 1.48
CA PHE A 233 -15.34 1.57 0.66
C PHE A 233 -14.38 0.51 1.21
N ILE A 234 -13.19 0.89 1.69
CA ILE A 234 -12.13 -0.07 2.06
C ILE A 234 -12.60 -1.17 3.01
N LEU A 235 -13.31 -0.83 4.09
CA LEU A 235 -13.73 -1.84 5.08
C LEU A 235 -14.97 -2.64 4.62
N GLY A 236 -15.73 -2.12 3.66
CA GLY A 236 -16.93 -2.75 3.11
C GLY A 236 -16.70 -3.53 1.81
N ARG A 237 -15.48 -3.51 1.27
CA ARG A 237 -15.16 -4.17 0.00
C ARG A 237 -15.18 -5.70 0.15
N LYS A 238 -15.51 -6.36 -0.96
CA LYS A 238 -15.63 -7.83 -1.04
C LYS A 238 -14.49 -8.50 -1.81
N PHE A 239 -13.54 -7.71 -2.31
CA PHE A 239 -12.42 -8.12 -3.14
C PHE A 239 -11.20 -7.22 -2.89
#